data_AF-A0A660RI61-F1
#
_entry.id   AF-A0A660RI61-F1
#
_cell.length_a   1.000
_cell.length_b   1.000
_cell.length_c   1.000
_cell.angle_alpha   90.00
_cell.angle_beta   90.00
_cell.angle_gamma   90.00
#
_symmetry.space_group_name_H-M   'P 1'
#
loop_
_entity.id
_entity.type
_entity.pdbx_description
1 polymer ?
#
loop_
_entity_poly.entity_id
_entity_poly.type
_entity_poly.pdbx_seq_one_letter_code
_entity_poly.pdbx_strand_id
1 'polypeptide(L)'
;MHTFNIEIGDETFTVDDLTPFVLIIRRLFYEDDSQMMLLNVSNLKEIHDELKKVMKMEEKLGEKIPSYSYMPISYLELMEYMDENGVSIEDFADASSNGIVRIAESLADSNEYDEALKFIELALKLNPDDPYPLMLKGSFLVEMGRMDEGVEYLEKSVEKDPSLVTAYSILGDIYYNKGDYERASSYWEREIEISPESRFTYFMIADAKKKMGDLRGAIEILEKLAKMDKNDILVRYELMELYNSIGNEEMAKKYEMEILDSKPCYSNDLEVWAKVQYKHGNYDVVREILESGEFNMDDPMIKLLLIVPYAKCGKLDRARELLEELKMTSSWYFYGKKEFLSEFLKGSEIEEIMRE
;
A
#
# COMPACT_ATOMS: atom_id res chain seq x y z
N MET A 1 42.10 6.99 17.40
CA MET A 1 41.65 8.22 16.74
C MET A 1 42.77 8.73 15.85
N HIS A 2 42.60 8.59 14.54
CA HIS A 2 43.48 9.23 13.57
C HIS A 2 42.97 10.65 13.32
N THR A 3 43.91 11.59 13.19
CA THR A 3 43.59 12.97 12.86
C THR A 3 44.14 13.28 11.47
N PHE A 4 43.38 14.06 10.71
CA PHE A 4 43.70 14.48 9.36
C PHE A 4 43.58 16.00 9.28
N ASN A 5 44.49 16.63 8.55
CA ASN A 5 44.41 18.05 8.25
C ASN A 5 43.87 18.22 6.84
N ILE A 6 42.76 18.95 6.73
CA ILE A 6 42.12 19.30 5.46
C ILE A 6 42.34 20.79 5.22
N GLU A 7 42.94 21.14 4.09
CA GLU A 7 43.09 22.52 3.66
C GLU A 7 41.90 22.93 2.79
N ILE A 8 41.18 23.99 3.19
CA ILE A 8 40.05 24.54 2.44
C ILE A 8 40.32 26.04 2.25
N GLY A 9 40.72 26.42 1.04
CA GLY A 9 41.14 27.78 0.74
C GLY A 9 42.42 28.16 1.47
N ASP A 10 42.33 29.13 2.38
CA ASP A 10 43.43 29.67 3.18
C ASP A 10 43.48 29.14 4.62
N GLU A 11 42.61 28.19 4.98
CA GLU A 11 42.50 27.64 6.33
C GLU A 11 42.73 26.13 6.37
N THR A 12 43.31 25.67 7.47
CA THR A 12 43.51 24.23 7.76
C THR A 12 42.57 23.81 8.88
N PHE A 13 41.81 22.75 8.63
CA PHE A 13 40.88 22.14 9.59
C PHE A 13 41.42 20.77 10.00
N THR A 14 41.58 20.54 11.30
CA THR A 14 41.91 19.20 11.82
C THR A 14 40.61 18.45 12.06
N VAL A 15 40.40 17.35 11.34
CA VAL A 15 39.27 16.42 11.52
C VAL A 15 39.79 15.07 12.01
N ASP A 16 38.91 14.21 12.49
CA ASP A 16 39.25 12.86 12.91
C ASP A 16 38.23 11.83 12.42
N ASP A 17 38.47 10.56 12.77
CA ASP A 17 37.60 9.44 12.42
C ASP A 17 36.15 9.62 12.94
N LEU A 18 35.91 10.51 13.92
CA LEU A 18 34.61 10.75 14.53
C LEU A 18 33.88 11.98 13.99
N THR A 19 34.56 12.89 13.28
CA THR A 19 33.93 14.05 12.62
C THR A 19 32.65 13.71 11.84
N PRO A 20 32.57 12.59 11.09
CA PRO A 20 31.33 12.21 10.38
C PRO A 20 30.10 12.04 11.29
N PHE A 21 30.26 11.62 12.54
CA PHE A 21 29.14 11.37 13.44
C PHE A 21 28.36 12.64 13.79
N VAL A 22 29.02 13.81 13.80
CA VAL A 22 28.33 15.09 14.01
C VAL A 22 27.34 15.38 12.88
N LEU A 23 27.68 14.99 11.64
CA LEU A 23 26.80 15.12 10.47
C LEU A 23 25.66 14.11 10.52
N ILE A 24 25.92 12.91 11.04
CA ILE A 24 24.91 11.86 11.23
C ILE A 24 23.91 12.29 12.31
N ILE A 25 24.36 12.76 13.47
CA ILE A 25 23.49 13.31 14.52
C ILE A 25 22.65 14.47 13.97
N ARG A 26 23.27 15.39 13.22
CA ARG A 26 22.56 16.49 12.57
C ARG A 26 21.43 15.99 11.65
N ARG A 27 21.68 14.94 10.87
CA ARG A 27 20.69 14.36 9.98
C ARG A 27 19.58 13.63 10.73
N LEU A 28 19.95 12.85 11.75
CA LEU A 28 19.05 12.00 12.52
C LEU A 28 18.04 12.80 13.33
N PHE A 29 18.53 13.80 14.05
CA PHE A 29 17.77 14.52 15.07
C PHE A 29 17.29 15.90 14.58
N TYR A 30 17.97 16.52 13.61
CA TYR A 30 17.73 17.91 13.24
C TYR A 30 17.44 18.13 11.75
N GLU A 31 17.22 17.06 10.97
CA GLU A 31 16.87 17.16 9.54
C GLU A 31 17.86 18.03 8.74
N ASP A 32 19.15 17.90 9.06
CA ASP A 32 20.25 18.70 8.48
C ASP A 32 20.28 20.20 8.89
N ASP A 33 19.40 20.65 9.81
CA ASP A 33 19.44 21.99 10.40
C ASP A 33 20.60 22.13 11.41
N SER A 34 21.68 22.76 10.94
CA SER A 34 22.87 22.98 11.76
C SER A 34 22.68 24.05 12.83
N GLN A 35 21.80 25.03 12.61
CA GLN A 35 21.59 26.12 13.55
C GLN A 35 20.78 25.64 14.76
N MET A 36 19.71 24.87 14.49
CA MET A 36 18.91 24.26 15.55
C MET A 36 19.77 23.31 16.40
N MET A 37 20.51 22.42 15.75
CA MET A 37 21.43 21.51 16.44
C MET A 37 22.44 22.29 17.31
N LEU A 38 23.06 23.34 16.77
CA LEU A 38 24.06 24.12 17.50
C LEU A 38 23.51 24.73 18.80
N LEU A 39 22.25 25.18 18.79
CA LEU A 39 21.58 25.71 19.97
C LEU A 39 21.33 24.61 21.00
N ASN A 40 20.85 23.45 20.57
CA ASN A 40 20.46 22.36 21.47
C ASN A 40 21.64 21.62 22.08
N VAL A 41 22.76 21.47 21.37
CA VAL A 41 23.93 20.72 21.85
C VAL A 41 24.94 21.60 22.60
N SER A 42 24.59 22.82 23.00
CA SER A 42 25.51 23.79 23.62
C SER A 42 26.13 23.32 24.96
N ASN A 43 25.50 22.37 25.64
CA ASN A 43 26.00 21.66 26.83
C ASN A 43 26.93 20.48 26.48
N LEU A 44 26.85 19.94 25.26
CA LEU A 44 27.67 18.83 24.75
C LEU A 44 28.90 19.39 24.03
N LYS A 45 29.89 19.83 24.82
CA LYS A 45 31.04 20.61 24.33
C LYS A 45 31.73 20.00 23.10
N GLU A 46 31.99 18.69 23.11
CA GLU A 46 32.70 18.01 22.02
C GLU A 46 31.89 18.05 20.71
N ILE A 47 30.61 17.67 20.76
CA ILE A 47 29.68 17.75 19.61
C ILE A 47 29.53 19.20 19.13
N HIS A 48 29.37 20.15 20.05
CA HIS A 48 29.15 21.55 19.72
C HIS A 48 30.37 22.18 19.04
N ASP A 49 31.57 21.94 19.55
CA ASP A 49 32.80 22.47 18.97
C ASP A 49 33.09 21.81 17.61
N GLU A 50 32.82 20.51 17.48
CA GLU A 50 32.95 19.77 16.22
C GLU A 50 31.95 20.27 15.16
N LEU A 51 30.70 20.52 15.55
CA LEU A 51 29.68 21.08 14.67
C LEU A 51 30.06 22.49 14.19
N LYS A 52 30.59 23.35 15.07
CA LYS A 52 31.09 24.68 14.65
C LYS A 52 32.21 24.58 13.63
N LYS A 53 33.13 23.64 13.83
CA LYS A 53 34.23 23.38 12.89
C LYS A 53 33.67 22.96 11.52
N VAL A 54 32.75 22.00 11.50
CA VAL A 54 32.05 21.55 10.28
C VAL A 54 31.30 22.69 9.59
N MET A 55 30.54 23.50 10.33
CA MET A 55 29.81 24.65 9.77
C MET A 55 30.75 25.67 9.11
N LYS A 56 31.93 25.90 9.71
CA LYS A 56 32.96 26.78 9.13
C LYS A 56 33.60 26.18 7.88
N MET A 57 33.79 24.86 7.84
CA MET A 57 34.22 24.16 6.62
C MET A 57 33.18 24.33 5.49
N GLU A 58 31.90 24.13 5.79
CA GLU A 58 30.79 24.33 4.84
C GLU A 58 30.74 25.77 4.30
N GLU A 59 30.93 26.77 5.16
CA GLU A 59 31.00 28.18 4.75
C GLU A 59 32.14 28.42 3.74
N LYS A 60 33.32 27.85 3.98
CA LYS A 60 34.48 27.97 3.08
C LYS A 60 34.32 27.20 1.77
N LEU A 61 33.66 26.04 1.81
CA LEU A 61 33.34 25.25 0.62
C LEU A 61 32.27 25.92 -0.25
N GLY A 62 31.39 26.73 0.36
CA GLY A 62 30.23 27.32 -0.32
C GLY A 62 29.09 26.33 -0.53
N GLU A 63 29.17 25.13 0.07
CA GLU A 63 28.14 24.09 0.03
C GLU A 63 28.11 23.29 1.35
N LYS A 64 26.97 22.64 1.60
CA LYS A 64 26.82 21.76 2.77
C LYS A 64 27.58 20.46 2.55
N ILE A 65 28.24 19.95 3.60
CA ILE A 65 28.85 18.63 3.55
C ILE A 65 27.69 17.62 3.58
N PRO A 66 27.56 16.76 2.56
CA PRO A 66 26.44 15.84 2.45
C PRO A 66 26.48 14.79 3.57
N SER A 67 25.47 14.82 4.45
CA SER A 67 25.33 13.85 5.54
C SER A 67 25.03 12.43 5.04
N TYR A 68 24.41 12.29 3.87
CA TYR A 68 24.13 11.00 3.24
C TYR A 68 25.39 10.24 2.79
N SER A 69 26.53 10.91 2.63
CA SER A 69 27.80 10.25 2.28
C SER A 69 28.32 9.33 3.38
N TYR A 70 27.77 9.46 4.59
CA TYR A 70 28.13 8.67 5.77
C TYR A 70 27.00 7.72 6.19
N MET A 71 26.09 7.41 5.26
CA MET A 71 24.93 6.55 5.46
C MET A 71 25.01 5.29 4.57
N PRO A 72 24.41 4.16 4.99
CA PRO A 72 23.71 3.96 6.27
C PRO A 72 24.68 3.79 7.45
N ILE A 73 24.29 4.30 8.62
CA ILE A 73 24.99 4.03 9.88
C ILE A 73 24.38 2.80 10.56
N SER A 74 25.21 1.94 11.14
CA SER A 74 24.70 0.85 11.98
C SER A 74 24.25 1.36 13.35
N TYR A 75 23.24 0.73 13.94
CA TYR A 75 22.78 1.08 15.29
C TYR A 75 23.92 1.00 16.32
N LEU A 76 24.77 -0.02 16.23
CA LEU A 76 25.87 -0.23 17.16
C LEU A 76 26.91 0.88 17.08
N GLU A 77 27.34 1.27 15.88
CA GLU A 77 28.31 2.36 15.70
C GLU A 77 27.76 3.68 16.26
N LEU A 78 26.47 3.98 16.02
CA LEU A 78 25.84 5.17 16.58
C LEU A 78 25.86 5.17 18.11
N MET A 79 25.46 4.05 18.72
CA MET A 79 25.40 3.94 20.18
C MET A 79 26.79 3.93 20.83
N GLU A 80 27.79 3.29 20.21
CA GLU A 80 29.18 3.31 20.67
C GLU A 80 29.73 4.74 20.63
N TYR A 81 29.53 5.47 19.53
CA TYR A 81 29.93 6.88 19.45
C TYR A 81 29.26 7.72 20.53
N MET A 82 27.95 7.54 20.73
CA MET A 82 27.21 8.28 21.75
C MET A 82 27.76 8.01 23.16
N ASP A 83 28.00 6.74 23.51
CA ASP A 83 28.54 6.35 24.82
C ASP A 83 29.97 6.90 25.05
N GLU A 84 30.85 6.78 24.04
CA GLU A 84 32.24 7.27 24.12
C GLU A 84 32.32 8.79 24.35
N ASN A 85 31.34 9.55 23.84
CA ASN A 85 31.29 11.01 23.99
C ASN A 85 30.39 11.45 25.17
N GLY A 86 29.88 10.50 25.96
CA GLY A 86 29.03 10.80 27.11
C GLY A 86 27.69 11.44 26.73
N VAL A 87 27.17 11.08 25.56
CA VAL A 87 25.94 11.61 24.96
C VAL A 87 24.85 10.56 25.08
N SER A 88 23.69 10.98 25.53
CA SER A 88 22.49 10.16 25.67
C SER A 88 21.40 10.59 24.70
N ILE A 89 20.34 9.80 24.55
CA ILE A 89 19.22 10.17 23.68
C ILE A 89 18.40 11.31 24.31
N GLU A 90 18.39 11.36 25.64
CA GLU A 90 17.75 12.40 26.43
C GLU A 90 18.36 13.78 26.16
N ASP A 91 19.63 13.85 25.73
CA ASP A 91 20.26 15.11 25.33
C ASP A 91 19.66 15.69 24.03
N PHE A 92 18.93 14.86 23.28
CA PHE A 92 18.23 15.26 22.06
C PHE A 92 16.73 15.42 22.24
N ALA A 93 16.18 15.40 23.47
CA ALA A 93 14.74 15.33 23.73
C ALA A 93 13.84 16.32 22.97
N ASP A 94 14.35 17.51 22.61
CA ASP A 94 13.61 18.53 21.84
C ASP A 94 13.72 18.36 20.30
N ALA A 95 14.42 17.33 19.84
CA ALA A 95 14.74 17.09 18.44
C ALA A 95 13.67 16.22 17.74
N SER A 96 13.75 16.15 16.41
CA SER A 96 12.83 15.35 15.60
C SER A 96 13.27 13.89 15.53
N SER A 97 12.31 12.96 15.48
CA SER A 97 12.53 11.53 15.23
C SER A 97 12.58 11.19 13.74
N ASN A 98 12.27 12.14 12.84
CA ASN A 98 12.09 11.87 11.41
C ASN A 98 13.32 11.23 10.74
N GLY A 99 14.53 11.72 11.05
CA GLY A 99 15.75 11.17 10.46
C GLY A 99 16.01 9.72 10.88
N ILE A 100 15.71 9.39 12.15
CA ILE A 100 15.77 8.03 12.70
C ILE A 100 14.74 7.13 12.02
N VAL A 101 13.50 7.60 11.91
CA VAL A 101 12.41 6.85 11.29
C VAL A 101 12.71 6.50 9.84
N ARG A 102 13.28 7.44 9.06
CA ARG A 102 13.64 7.19 7.65
C ARG A 102 14.70 6.10 7.49
N ILE A 103 15.61 5.93 8.46
CA ILE A 103 16.53 4.78 8.45
C ILE A 103 15.77 3.49 8.71
N ALA A 104 14.87 3.49 9.69
CA ALA A 104 14.10 2.30 10.02
C ALA A 104 13.23 1.83 8.83
N GLU A 105 12.59 2.75 8.12
CA GLU A 105 11.87 2.46 6.88
C GLU A 105 12.79 1.89 5.80
N SER A 106 13.95 2.51 5.56
CA SER A 106 14.93 2.01 4.59
C SER A 106 15.45 0.61 4.91
N LEU A 107 15.61 0.28 6.20
CA LEU A 107 16.00 -1.04 6.66
C LEU A 107 14.85 -2.04 6.46
N ALA A 108 13.62 -1.66 6.78
CA ALA A 108 12.43 -2.48 6.57
C ALA A 108 12.17 -2.78 5.08
N ASP A 109 12.39 -1.81 4.18
CA ASP A 109 12.34 -2.02 2.72
C ASP A 109 13.37 -3.08 2.26
N SER A 110 14.46 -3.23 3.01
CA SER A 110 15.50 -4.25 2.80
C SER A 110 15.23 -5.55 3.57
N ASN A 111 14.06 -5.69 4.20
CA ASN A 111 13.65 -6.79 5.08
C ASN A 111 14.52 -6.95 6.34
N GLU A 112 15.24 -5.91 6.75
CA GLU A 112 16.09 -5.89 7.95
C GLU A 112 15.30 -5.41 9.19
N TYR A 113 14.18 -6.08 9.48
CA TYR A 113 13.23 -5.65 10.51
C TYR A 113 13.83 -5.59 11.93
N ASP A 114 14.77 -6.48 12.27
CA ASP A 114 15.45 -6.47 13.57
C ASP A 114 16.28 -5.17 13.79
N GLU A 115 17.00 -4.71 12.76
CA GLU A 115 17.75 -3.45 12.84
C GLU A 115 16.80 -2.25 12.77
N ALA A 116 15.77 -2.31 11.91
CA ALA A 116 14.74 -1.28 11.83
C ALA A 116 14.09 -1.02 13.19
N LEU A 117 13.74 -2.09 13.92
CA LEU A 117 13.15 -1.98 15.25
C LEU A 117 14.07 -1.27 16.25
N LYS A 118 15.39 -1.44 16.19
CA LYS A 118 16.31 -0.72 17.09
C LYS A 118 16.25 0.79 16.87
N PHE A 119 16.17 1.24 15.61
CA PHE A 119 15.96 2.65 15.29
C PHE A 119 14.57 3.13 15.69
N ILE A 120 13.52 2.32 15.54
CA ILE A 120 12.18 2.67 16.04
C ILE A 120 12.17 2.80 17.58
N GLU A 121 12.84 1.91 18.32
CA GLU A 121 12.99 2.07 19.78
C GLU A 121 13.73 3.37 20.13
N LEU A 122 14.69 3.79 19.29
CA LEU A 122 15.37 5.06 19.46
C LEU A 122 14.42 6.26 19.30
N ALA A 123 13.59 6.23 18.24
CA ALA A 123 12.56 7.24 18.01
C ALA A 123 11.54 7.29 19.16
N LEU A 124 11.14 6.14 19.69
CA LEU A 124 10.22 6.04 20.83
C LEU A 124 10.85 6.41 22.18
N LYS A 125 12.17 6.29 22.34
CA LYS A 125 12.86 6.86 23.51
C LYS A 125 12.83 8.39 23.47
N LEU A 126 12.97 8.96 22.27
CA LEU A 126 12.92 10.39 22.06
C LEU A 126 11.52 10.95 22.30
N ASN A 127 10.51 10.32 21.71
CA ASN A 127 9.11 10.66 21.93
C ASN A 127 8.26 9.38 22.08
N PRO A 128 7.98 8.94 23.33
CA PRO A 128 7.24 7.70 23.60
C PRO A 128 5.81 7.66 23.07
N ASP A 129 5.22 8.83 22.86
CA ASP A 129 3.83 9.00 22.47
C ASP A 129 3.67 9.40 21.00
N ASP A 130 4.76 9.37 20.21
CA ASP A 130 4.72 9.66 18.78
C ASP A 130 3.93 8.57 18.03
N PRO A 131 2.78 8.90 17.41
CA PRO A 131 1.94 7.93 16.74
C PRO A 131 2.64 7.23 15.58
N TYR A 132 3.56 7.90 14.87
CA TYR A 132 4.14 7.37 13.64
C TYR A 132 5.17 6.24 13.90
N PRO A 133 6.17 6.41 14.80
CA PRO A 133 7.02 5.30 15.24
C PRO A 133 6.25 4.16 15.93
N LEU A 134 5.17 4.46 16.67
CA LEU A 134 4.29 3.41 17.22
C LEU A 134 3.65 2.57 16.12
N MET A 135 3.12 3.20 15.07
CA MET A 135 2.57 2.50 13.90
C MET A 135 3.63 1.64 13.22
N LEU A 136 4.82 2.19 12.96
CA LEU A 136 5.90 1.46 12.29
C LEU A 136 6.37 0.27 13.11
N LYS A 137 6.51 0.43 14.45
CA LYS A 137 6.82 -0.68 15.35
C LYS A 137 5.79 -1.80 15.21
N GLY A 138 4.52 -1.44 15.25
CA GLY A 138 3.42 -2.38 15.09
C GLY A 138 3.46 -3.11 13.75
N SER A 139 3.65 -2.37 12.67
CA SER A 139 3.78 -2.91 11.30
C SER A 139 4.96 -3.88 11.18
N PHE A 140 6.16 -3.49 11.62
CA PHE A 140 7.34 -4.35 11.54
C PHE A 140 7.20 -5.63 12.36
N LEU A 141 6.58 -5.56 13.54
CA LEU A 141 6.27 -6.74 14.35
C LEU A 141 5.32 -7.70 13.62
N VAL A 142 4.33 -7.19 12.89
CA VAL A 142 3.41 -8.01 12.07
C VAL A 142 4.16 -8.71 10.94
N GLU A 143 5.03 -8.00 10.22
CA GLU A 143 5.87 -8.58 9.15
C GLU A 143 6.80 -9.68 9.69
N MET A 144 7.28 -9.53 10.93
CA MET A 144 8.06 -10.56 11.63
C MET A 144 7.23 -11.73 12.19
N GLY A 145 5.90 -11.74 11.96
CA GLY A 145 4.99 -12.77 12.47
C GLY A 145 4.59 -12.60 13.95
N ARG A 146 5.02 -11.53 14.61
CA ARG A 146 4.68 -11.18 16.01
C ARG A 146 3.39 -10.35 16.05
N MET A 147 2.33 -10.93 15.49
CA MET A 147 1.08 -10.22 15.18
C MET A 147 0.39 -9.63 16.41
N ASP A 148 0.32 -10.34 17.54
CA ASP A 148 -0.37 -9.84 18.75
C ASP A 148 0.35 -8.64 19.38
N GLU A 149 1.69 -8.65 19.39
CA GLU A 149 2.48 -7.50 19.85
C GLU A 149 2.33 -6.32 18.88
N GLY A 150 2.30 -6.59 17.58
CA GLY A 150 2.12 -5.56 16.57
C GLY A 150 0.78 -4.82 16.69
N VAL A 151 -0.30 -5.56 16.95
CA VAL A 151 -1.64 -4.99 17.21
C VAL A 151 -1.62 -4.03 18.39
N GLU A 152 -0.94 -4.36 19.49
CA GLU A 152 -0.87 -3.49 20.66
C GLU A 152 -0.26 -2.11 20.32
N TYR A 153 0.81 -2.09 19.51
CA TYR A 153 1.45 -0.84 19.09
C TYR A 153 0.62 -0.06 18.06
N LEU A 154 -0.07 -0.76 17.14
CA LEU A 154 -0.99 -0.11 16.20
C LEU A 154 -2.21 0.51 16.91
N GLU A 155 -2.79 -0.19 17.89
CA GLU A 155 -3.89 0.33 18.71
C GLU A 155 -3.44 1.56 19.51
N LYS A 156 -2.25 1.53 20.11
CA LYS A 156 -1.65 2.71 20.75
C LYS A 156 -1.44 3.86 19.77
N SER A 157 -1.01 3.57 18.55
CA SER A 157 -0.80 4.59 17.52
C SER A 157 -2.09 5.34 17.18
N VAL A 158 -3.19 4.63 16.93
CA VAL A 158 -4.49 5.27 16.64
C VAL A 158 -5.11 5.96 17.86
N GLU A 159 -4.78 5.54 19.08
CA GLU A 159 -5.14 6.27 20.30
C GLU A 159 -4.39 7.61 20.41
N LYS A 160 -3.13 7.67 19.98
CA LYS A 160 -2.30 8.89 20.00
C LYS A 160 -2.65 9.86 18.87
N ASP A 161 -2.88 9.33 17.67
CA ASP A 161 -3.37 10.10 16.53
C ASP A 161 -4.52 9.37 15.82
N PRO A 162 -5.77 9.75 16.13
CA PRO A 162 -6.94 9.19 15.48
C PRO A 162 -7.05 9.51 13.98
N SER A 163 -6.19 10.35 13.41
CA SER A 163 -6.17 10.68 11.98
C SER A 163 -5.19 9.84 11.15
N LEU A 164 -4.40 8.97 11.79
CA LEU A 164 -3.40 8.16 11.11
C LEU A 164 -4.02 6.97 10.36
N VAL A 165 -4.44 7.23 9.12
CA VAL A 165 -5.17 6.28 8.25
C VAL A 165 -4.47 4.92 8.13
N THR A 166 -3.16 4.91 7.88
CA THR A 166 -2.39 3.68 7.64
C THR A 166 -2.50 2.68 8.79
N ALA A 167 -2.56 3.15 10.04
CA ALA A 167 -2.69 2.26 11.19
C ALA A 167 -4.06 1.55 11.24
N TYR A 168 -5.14 2.25 10.84
CA TYR A 168 -6.47 1.66 10.69
C TYR A 168 -6.50 0.60 9.60
N SER A 169 -5.87 0.86 8.44
CA SER A 169 -5.79 -0.10 7.34
C SER A 169 -5.13 -1.40 7.78
N ILE A 170 -3.96 -1.30 8.43
CA ILE A 170 -3.21 -2.47 8.91
C ILE A 170 -4.01 -3.24 9.97
N LEU A 171 -4.65 -2.56 10.92
CA LEU A 171 -5.51 -3.21 11.91
C LEU A 171 -6.68 -3.94 11.25
N GLY A 172 -7.33 -3.32 10.26
CA GLY A 172 -8.39 -3.93 9.48
C GLY A 172 -7.93 -5.23 8.81
N ASP A 173 -6.79 -5.20 8.12
CA ASP A 173 -6.19 -6.36 7.46
C ASP A 173 -5.86 -7.48 8.45
N ILE A 174 -5.27 -7.15 9.61
CA ILE A 174 -4.93 -8.13 10.65
C ILE A 174 -6.19 -8.83 11.17
N TYR A 175 -7.21 -8.07 11.57
CA TYR A 175 -8.43 -8.65 12.13
C TYR A 175 -9.22 -9.45 11.07
N TYR A 176 -9.22 -9.02 9.82
CA TYR A 176 -9.85 -9.76 8.73
C TYR A 176 -9.17 -11.12 8.51
N ASN A 177 -7.84 -11.16 8.51
CA ASN A 177 -7.07 -12.40 8.38
C ASN A 177 -7.24 -13.33 9.59
N LYS A 178 -7.50 -12.78 10.79
CA LYS A 178 -7.89 -13.54 11.99
C LYS A 178 -9.33 -14.07 11.93
N GLY A 179 -10.14 -13.62 10.98
CA GLY A 179 -11.56 -13.95 10.87
C GLY A 179 -12.48 -13.12 11.78
N ASP A 180 -11.95 -12.10 12.45
CA ASP A 180 -12.73 -11.13 13.23
C ASP A 180 -13.19 -10.01 12.29
N TYR A 181 -14.22 -10.33 11.51
CA TYR A 181 -14.77 -9.44 10.49
C TYR A 181 -15.46 -8.20 11.08
N GLU A 182 -15.91 -8.27 12.34
CA GLU A 182 -16.54 -7.15 13.04
C GLU A 182 -15.51 -6.06 13.32
N ARG A 183 -14.39 -6.42 13.95
CA ARG A 183 -13.29 -5.47 14.18
C ARG A 183 -12.68 -4.98 12.88
N ALA A 184 -12.47 -5.87 11.91
CA ALA A 184 -11.94 -5.49 10.60
C ALA A 184 -12.78 -4.39 9.94
N SER A 185 -14.10 -4.61 9.85
CA SER A 185 -15.05 -3.62 9.33
C SER A 185 -14.98 -2.32 10.13
N SER A 186 -14.88 -2.38 11.46
CA SER A 186 -14.83 -1.18 12.30
C SER A 186 -13.57 -0.33 12.07
N TYR A 187 -12.39 -0.95 11.92
CA TYR A 187 -11.16 -0.20 11.67
C TYR A 187 -11.15 0.42 10.26
N TRP A 188 -11.57 -0.33 9.25
CA TRP A 188 -11.69 0.21 7.89
C TRP A 188 -12.79 1.28 7.77
N GLU A 189 -13.87 1.19 8.54
CA GLU A 189 -14.88 2.26 8.61
C GLU A 189 -14.26 3.57 9.13
N ARG A 190 -13.36 3.51 10.10
CA ARG A 190 -12.58 4.69 10.54
C ARG A 190 -11.65 5.22 9.46
N GLU A 191 -10.99 4.33 8.72
CA GLU A 191 -10.18 4.74 7.57
C GLU A 191 -11.00 5.53 6.55
N ILE A 192 -12.17 5.04 6.12
CA ILE A 192 -12.97 5.75 5.11
C ILE A 192 -13.68 7.00 5.65
N GLU A 193 -13.84 7.12 6.98
CA GLU A 193 -14.28 8.38 7.61
C GLU A 193 -13.22 9.48 7.47
N ILE A 194 -11.94 9.13 7.44
CA ILE A 194 -10.80 10.05 7.37
C ILE A 194 -10.36 10.28 5.91
N SER A 195 -10.20 9.19 5.13
CA SER A 195 -9.83 9.19 3.71
C SER A 195 -10.86 8.39 2.90
N PRO A 196 -11.91 9.06 2.39
CA PRO A 196 -13.01 8.38 1.73
C PRO A 196 -12.68 7.92 0.29
N GLU A 197 -11.47 8.15 -0.22
CA GLU A 197 -11.12 7.88 -1.62
C GLU A 197 -10.76 6.41 -1.90
N SER A 198 -10.47 5.61 -0.86
CA SER A 198 -10.01 4.24 -1.06
C SER A 198 -11.16 3.30 -1.47
N ARG A 199 -11.38 3.17 -2.79
CA ARG A 199 -12.31 2.20 -3.39
C ARG A 199 -12.11 0.78 -2.84
N PHE A 200 -10.86 0.37 -2.68
CA PHE A 200 -10.50 -0.95 -2.17
C PHE A 200 -11.09 -1.19 -0.77
N THR A 201 -10.95 -0.21 0.13
CA THR A 201 -11.41 -0.30 1.52
C THR A 201 -12.93 -0.48 1.62
N TYR A 202 -13.72 0.18 0.77
CA TYR A 202 -15.17 -0.06 0.70
C TYR A 202 -15.52 -1.50 0.34
N PHE A 203 -14.80 -2.12 -0.60
CA PHE A 203 -15.02 -3.53 -0.93
C PHE A 203 -14.61 -4.46 0.22
N MET A 204 -13.51 -4.15 0.93
CA MET A 204 -13.08 -4.93 2.09
C MET A 204 -14.10 -4.89 3.23
N ILE A 205 -14.66 -3.70 3.53
CA ILE A 205 -15.76 -3.55 4.50
C ILE A 205 -17.00 -4.34 4.04
N ALA A 206 -17.41 -4.20 2.78
CA ALA A 206 -18.58 -4.89 2.25
C ALA A 206 -18.41 -6.42 2.31
N ASP A 207 -17.22 -6.94 1.99
CA ASP A 207 -16.91 -8.36 2.11
C ASP A 207 -16.90 -8.84 3.58
N ALA A 208 -16.29 -8.09 4.49
CA ALA A 208 -16.35 -8.39 5.92
C ALA A 208 -17.81 -8.47 6.41
N LYS A 209 -18.65 -7.51 6.03
CA LYS A 209 -20.09 -7.52 6.36
C LYS A 209 -20.83 -8.71 5.73
N LYS A 210 -20.54 -9.08 4.47
CA LYS A 210 -21.06 -10.30 3.84
C LYS A 210 -20.70 -11.55 4.63
N LYS A 211 -19.44 -11.68 5.09
CA LYS A 211 -18.98 -12.82 5.90
C LYS A 211 -19.64 -12.90 7.28
N MET A 212 -20.04 -11.75 7.84
CA MET A 212 -20.87 -11.69 9.05
C MET A 212 -22.35 -12.00 8.80
N GLY A 213 -22.79 -12.12 7.54
CA GLY A 213 -24.19 -12.23 7.16
C GLY A 213 -24.96 -10.90 7.18
N ASP A 214 -24.28 -9.78 7.42
CA ASP A 214 -24.85 -8.43 7.37
C ASP A 214 -24.90 -7.92 5.92
N LEU A 215 -25.79 -8.54 5.14
CA LEU A 215 -26.00 -8.17 3.73
C LEU A 215 -26.51 -6.73 3.57
N ARG A 216 -27.28 -6.24 4.54
CA ARG A 216 -27.82 -4.87 4.50
C ARG A 216 -26.72 -3.84 4.73
N GLY A 217 -25.85 -4.04 5.72
CA GLY A 217 -24.71 -3.16 5.92
C GLY A 217 -23.73 -3.20 4.75
N ALA A 218 -23.52 -4.36 4.12
CA ALA A 218 -22.71 -4.44 2.90
C ALA A 218 -23.29 -3.59 1.76
N ILE A 219 -24.62 -3.64 1.56
CA ILE A 219 -25.33 -2.78 0.60
C ILE A 219 -25.11 -1.31 0.93
N GLU A 220 -25.31 -0.90 2.18
CA GLU A 220 -25.17 0.51 2.59
C GLU A 220 -23.77 1.07 2.30
N ILE A 221 -22.72 0.27 2.52
CA ILE A 221 -21.33 0.66 2.25
C ILE A 221 -21.09 0.78 0.74
N LEU A 222 -21.53 -0.18 -0.06
CA LEU A 222 -21.36 -0.11 -1.51
C LEU A 222 -22.22 0.97 -2.16
N GLU A 223 -23.39 1.29 -1.61
CA GLU A 223 -24.20 2.43 -2.06
C GLU A 223 -23.50 3.77 -1.80
N LYS A 224 -22.72 3.90 -0.72
CA LYS A 224 -21.87 5.09 -0.51
C LYS A 224 -20.82 5.20 -1.61
N LEU A 225 -20.13 4.10 -1.92
CA LEU A 225 -19.13 4.08 -2.99
C LEU A 225 -19.75 4.38 -4.37
N ALA A 226 -20.89 3.78 -4.71
CA ALA A 226 -21.60 4.01 -5.97
C ALA A 226 -22.07 5.47 -6.16
N LYS A 227 -22.30 6.21 -5.06
CA LYS A 227 -22.62 7.65 -5.13
C LYS A 227 -21.40 8.49 -5.47
N MET A 228 -20.20 8.06 -5.05
CA MET A 228 -18.93 8.74 -5.30
C MET A 228 -18.41 8.46 -6.71
N ASP A 229 -18.39 7.20 -7.14
CA ASP A 229 -18.09 6.80 -8.51
C ASP A 229 -19.33 6.19 -9.18
N LYS A 230 -20.03 7.03 -9.96
CA LYS A 230 -21.22 6.62 -10.70
C LYS A 230 -20.92 5.78 -11.94
N ASN A 231 -19.67 5.56 -12.32
CA ASN A 231 -19.33 4.78 -13.50
C ASN A 231 -18.79 3.39 -13.15
N ASP A 232 -18.62 3.10 -11.87
CA ASP A 232 -18.10 1.84 -11.38
C ASP A 232 -19.10 0.68 -11.59
N ILE A 233 -18.87 -0.11 -12.64
CA ILE A 233 -19.73 -1.24 -12.99
C ILE A 233 -19.59 -2.36 -11.97
N LEU A 234 -18.37 -2.60 -11.45
CA LEU A 234 -18.15 -3.63 -10.45
C LEU A 234 -18.97 -3.38 -9.17
N VAL A 235 -19.02 -2.15 -8.68
CA VAL A 235 -19.85 -1.81 -7.51
C VAL A 235 -21.34 -2.04 -7.78
N ARG A 236 -21.83 -1.64 -8.96
CA ARG A 236 -23.22 -1.92 -9.35
C ARG A 236 -23.52 -3.41 -9.44
N TYR A 237 -22.57 -4.19 -9.96
CA TYR A 237 -22.71 -5.63 -10.06
C TYR A 237 -22.78 -6.28 -8.68
N GLU A 238 -21.91 -5.91 -7.75
CA GLU A 238 -21.98 -6.39 -6.36
C GLU A 238 -23.29 -5.97 -5.68
N LEU A 239 -23.75 -4.72 -5.87
CA LEU A 239 -25.05 -4.28 -5.37
C LEU A 239 -26.21 -5.10 -5.97
N MET A 240 -26.20 -5.34 -7.28
CA MET A 240 -27.19 -6.18 -7.96
C MET A 240 -27.27 -7.58 -7.34
N GLU A 241 -26.13 -8.25 -7.17
CA GLU A 241 -26.06 -9.58 -6.56
C GLU A 241 -26.52 -9.57 -5.09
N LEU A 242 -26.14 -8.55 -4.31
CA LEU A 242 -26.61 -8.39 -2.93
C LEU A 242 -28.12 -8.17 -2.86
N TYR A 243 -28.70 -7.31 -3.70
CA TYR A 243 -30.14 -7.09 -3.74
C TYR A 243 -30.91 -8.35 -4.17
N ASN A 244 -30.38 -9.12 -5.11
CA ASN A 244 -30.90 -10.44 -5.46
C ASN A 244 -30.89 -11.38 -4.24
N SER A 245 -29.79 -11.41 -3.49
CA SER A 245 -29.64 -12.30 -2.33
C SER A 245 -30.62 -11.98 -1.19
N ILE A 246 -31.03 -10.72 -1.02
CA ILE A 246 -32.03 -10.31 -0.02
C ILE A 246 -33.48 -10.29 -0.57
N GLY A 247 -33.68 -10.72 -1.82
CA GLY A 247 -34.99 -10.79 -2.47
C GLY A 247 -35.57 -9.43 -2.91
N ASN A 248 -34.75 -8.38 -3.00
CA ASN A 248 -35.20 -7.08 -3.49
C ASN A 248 -35.02 -7.01 -5.01
N GLU A 249 -35.97 -7.61 -5.73
CA GLU A 249 -35.95 -7.67 -7.19
C GLU A 249 -35.98 -6.29 -7.87
N GLU A 250 -36.63 -5.30 -7.25
CA GLU A 250 -36.76 -3.96 -7.82
C GLU A 250 -35.39 -3.29 -7.95
N MET A 251 -34.63 -3.28 -6.85
CA MET A 251 -33.28 -2.68 -6.85
C MET A 251 -32.29 -3.52 -7.65
N ALA A 252 -32.40 -4.85 -7.61
CA ALA A 252 -31.55 -5.71 -8.43
C ALA A 252 -31.75 -5.42 -9.92
N LYS A 253 -33.01 -5.37 -10.40
CA LYS A 253 -33.34 -5.02 -11.80
C LYS A 253 -32.87 -3.61 -12.18
N LYS A 254 -32.96 -2.65 -11.24
CA LYS A 254 -32.45 -1.30 -11.46
C LYS A 254 -30.95 -1.32 -11.79
N TYR A 255 -30.13 -1.94 -10.92
CA TYR A 255 -28.68 -2.02 -11.15
C TYR A 255 -28.34 -2.85 -12.39
N GLU A 256 -29.09 -3.92 -12.66
CA GLU A 256 -28.94 -4.72 -13.88
C GLU A 256 -29.13 -3.86 -15.15
N MET A 257 -30.19 -3.04 -15.21
CA MET A 257 -30.43 -2.11 -16.32
C MET A 257 -29.32 -1.07 -16.45
N GLU A 258 -28.86 -0.49 -15.34
CA GLU A 258 -27.75 0.46 -15.36
C GLU A 258 -26.45 -0.16 -15.91
N ILE A 259 -26.18 -1.44 -15.61
CA ILE A 259 -25.03 -2.17 -16.17
C ILE A 259 -25.23 -2.41 -17.67
N LEU A 260 -26.42 -2.82 -18.10
CA LEU A 260 -26.72 -3.04 -19.52
C LEU A 260 -26.52 -1.79 -20.37
N ASP A 261 -26.88 -0.62 -19.84
CA ASP A 261 -26.75 0.68 -20.49
C ASP A 261 -25.34 1.31 -20.37
N SER A 262 -24.43 0.65 -19.65
CA SER A 262 -23.06 1.15 -19.41
C SER A 262 -22.03 0.60 -20.40
N LYS A 263 -20.91 1.32 -20.51
CA LYS A 263 -19.70 0.87 -21.22
C LYS A 263 -18.56 0.70 -20.19
N PRO A 264 -17.83 -0.43 -20.19
CA PRO A 264 -16.69 -0.64 -19.29
C PRO A 264 -15.62 0.44 -19.41
N CYS A 265 -15.18 0.96 -18.27
CA CYS A 265 -14.10 1.94 -18.18
C CYS A 265 -12.84 1.32 -17.55
N TYR A 266 -13.01 0.45 -16.56
CA TYR A 266 -11.91 -0.23 -15.88
C TYR A 266 -11.78 -1.67 -16.37
N SER A 267 -10.56 -2.22 -16.39
CA SER A 267 -10.32 -3.62 -16.77
C SER A 267 -11.15 -4.60 -15.92
N ASN A 268 -11.33 -4.30 -14.64
CA ASN A 268 -12.09 -5.14 -13.71
C ASN A 268 -13.61 -5.09 -13.93
N ASP A 269 -14.11 -4.13 -14.72
CA ASP A 269 -15.53 -4.05 -15.08
C ASP A 269 -15.90 -5.04 -16.19
N LEU A 270 -14.95 -5.41 -17.04
CA LEU A 270 -15.21 -6.12 -18.29
C LEU A 270 -15.89 -7.48 -18.07
N GLU A 271 -15.37 -8.28 -17.13
CA GLU A 271 -15.91 -9.61 -16.86
C GLU A 271 -17.35 -9.52 -16.33
N VAL A 272 -17.59 -8.66 -15.33
CA VAL A 272 -18.92 -8.52 -14.70
C VAL A 272 -19.93 -7.89 -15.66
N TRP A 273 -19.52 -6.92 -16.45
CA TRP A 273 -20.33 -6.33 -17.51
C TRP A 273 -20.71 -7.37 -18.57
N ALA A 274 -19.73 -8.12 -19.08
CA ALA A 274 -19.95 -9.14 -20.10
C ALA A 274 -20.89 -10.24 -19.60
N LYS A 275 -20.75 -10.68 -18.34
CA LYS A 275 -21.67 -11.64 -17.71
C LYS A 275 -23.12 -11.15 -17.75
N VAL A 276 -23.38 -9.89 -17.42
CA VAL A 276 -24.73 -9.31 -17.50
C VAL A 276 -25.21 -9.26 -18.95
N GLN A 277 -24.40 -8.78 -19.89
CA GLN A 277 -24.77 -8.74 -21.31
C GLN A 277 -25.10 -10.14 -21.87
N TYR A 278 -24.33 -11.17 -21.52
CA TYR A 278 -24.56 -12.54 -21.97
C TYR A 278 -25.87 -13.14 -21.45
N LYS A 279 -26.25 -12.83 -20.21
CA LYS A 279 -27.54 -13.26 -19.63
C LYS A 279 -28.73 -12.72 -20.45
N HIS A 280 -28.57 -11.56 -21.08
CA HIS A 280 -29.57 -10.93 -21.94
C HIS A 280 -29.40 -11.24 -23.44
N GLY A 281 -28.43 -12.08 -23.81
CA GLY A 281 -28.17 -12.45 -25.20
C GLY A 281 -27.51 -11.34 -26.03
N ASN A 282 -26.96 -10.31 -25.39
CA ASN A 282 -26.32 -9.17 -26.03
C ASN A 282 -24.87 -9.48 -26.47
N TYR A 283 -24.70 -10.59 -27.20
CA TYR A 283 -23.39 -11.09 -27.62
C TYR A 283 -22.69 -10.16 -28.61
N ASP A 284 -23.44 -9.60 -29.56
CA ASP A 284 -22.89 -8.67 -30.54
C ASP A 284 -22.40 -7.38 -29.89
N VAL A 285 -23.09 -6.88 -28.84
CA VAL A 285 -22.67 -5.69 -28.07
C VAL A 285 -21.32 -5.94 -27.40
N VAL A 286 -21.15 -7.08 -26.75
CA VAL A 286 -19.87 -7.45 -26.13
C VAL A 286 -18.76 -7.54 -27.17
N ARG A 287 -19.01 -8.23 -28.28
CA ARG A 287 -18.03 -8.36 -29.36
C ARG A 287 -17.62 -6.99 -29.91
N GLU A 288 -18.58 -6.14 -30.26
CA GLU A 288 -18.31 -4.83 -30.88
C GLU A 288 -17.52 -3.90 -29.96
N ILE A 289 -17.81 -3.90 -28.66
CA ILE A 289 -17.07 -3.09 -27.69
C ILE A 289 -15.64 -3.62 -27.52
N LEU A 290 -15.47 -4.93 -27.33
CA LEU A 290 -14.13 -5.51 -27.16
C LEU A 290 -13.26 -5.37 -28.43
N GLU A 291 -13.87 -5.34 -29.61
CA GLU A 291 -13.18 -5.17 -30.91
C GLU A 291 -13.03 -3.71 -31.36
N SER A 292 -13.51 -2.73 -30.57
CA SER A 292 -13.52 -1.31 -30.94
C SER A 292 -12.13 -0.67 -31.09
N GLY A 293 -11.06 -1.42 -30.81
CA GLY A 293 -9.67 -0.98 -30.87
C GLY A 293 -9.17 -0.32 -29.58
N GLU A 294 -10.04 -0.18 -28.57
CA GLU A 294 -9.70 0.36 -27.25
C GLU A 294 -9.01 -0.68 -26.34
N PHE A 295 -9.17 -1.98 -26.64
CA PHE A 295 -8.65 -3.07 -25.82
C PHE A 295 -7.49 -3.80 -26.50
N ASN A 296 -6.56 -4.31 -25.69
CA ASN A 296 -5.49 -5.16 -26.18
C ASN A 296 -6.03 -6.56 -26.47
N MET A 297 -6.10 -6.94 -27.75
CA MET A 297 -6.60 -8.25 -28.17
C MET A 297 -5.72 -9.42 -27.72
N ASP A 298 -4.47 -9.17 -27.30
CA ASP A 298 -3.60 -10.19 -26.72
C ASP A 298 -3.81 -10.41 -25.23
N ASP A 299 -4.60 -9.56 -24.57
CA ASP A 299 -4.96 -9.74 -23.17
C ASP A 299 -5.79 -11.05 -23.02
N PRO A 300 -5.36 -11.97 -22.14
CA PRO A 300 -6.07 -13.23 -21.95
C PRO A 300 -7.53 -13.07 -21.50
N MET A 301 -7.86 -11.99 -20.78
CA MET A 301 -9.23 -11.68 -20.40
C MET A 301 -10.07 -11.34 -21.62
N ILE A 302 -9.56 -10.49 -22.50
CA ILE A 302 -10.28 -10.09 -23.73
C ILE A 302 -10.51 -11.31 -24.63
N LYS A 303 -9.49 -12.16 -24.81
CA LYS A 303 -9.63 -13.43 -25.53
C LYS A 303 -10.71 -14.31 -24.92
N LEU A 304 -10.70 -14.50 -23.60
CA LEU A 304 -11.70 -15.30 -22.88
C LEU A 304 -13.13 -14.76 -23.09
N LEU A 305 -13.32 -13.45 -22.98
CA LEU A 305 -14.62 -12.78 -23.14
C LEU A 305 -15.11 -12.76 -24.60
N LEU A 306 -14.25 -12.97 -25.59
CA LEU A 306 -14.68 -13.05 -26.99
C LEU A 306 -15.15 -14.45 -27.41
N ILE A 307 -14.69 -15.51 -26.73
CA ILE A 307 -15.07 -16.89 -27.06
C ILE A 307 -16.59 -17.09 -27.02
N VAL A 308 -17.26 -16.59 -25.96
CA VAL A 308 -18.72 -16.76 -25.79
C VAL A 308 -19.50 -16.08 -26.93
N PRO A 309 -19.29 -14.79 -27.24
CA PRO A 309 -19.90 -14.15 -28.41
C PRO A 309 -19.64 -14.86 -29.73
N TYR A 310 -18.40 -15.26 -30.01
CA TYR A 310 -18.08 -15.94 -31.27
C TYR A 310 -18.81 -17.27 -31.42
N ALA A 311 -18.86 -18.08 -30.35
CA ALA A 311 -19.59 -19.33 -30.34
C ALA A 311 -21.10 -19.09 -30.54
N LYS A 312 -21.70 -18.14 -29.82
CA LYS A 312 -23.14 -17.83 -29.91
C LYS A 312 -23.57 -17.23 -31.24
N CYS A 313 -22.68 -16.52 -31.93
CA CYS A 313 -22.91 -16.01 -33.29
C CYS A 313 -22.63 -17.05 -34.38
N GLY A 314 -22.30 -18.32 -34.04
CA GLY A 314 -22.01 -19.38 -35.01
C GLY A 314 -20.64 -19.27 -35.69
N LYS A 315 -19.76 -18.38 -35.22
CA LYS A 315 -18.39 -18.20 -35.71
C LYS A 315 -17.43 -19.12 -34.96
N LEU A 316 -17.68 -20.42 -35.06
CA LEU A 316 -17.05 -21.46 -34.24
C LEU A 316 -15.54 -21.57 -34.46
N ASP A 317 -15.08 -21.38 -35.70
CA ASP A 317 -13.64 -21.43 -36.01
C ASP A 317 -12.87 -20.33 -35.28
N ARG A 318 -13.42 -19.11 -35.25
CA ARG A 318 -12.80 -18.01 -34.52
C ARG A 318 -12.83 -18.22 -33.00
N ALA A 319 -13.92 -18.78 -32.48
CA ALA A 319 -13.99 -19.16 -31.06
C ALA A 319 -12.94 -20.22 -30.69
N ARG A 320 -12.71 -21.20 -31.58
CA ARG A 320 -11.69 -22.25 -31.42
C ARG A 320 -10.28 -21.66 -31.46
N GLU A 321 -9.97 -20.82 -32.46
CA GLU A 321 -8.68 -20.12 -32.57
C GLU A 321 -8.36 -19.35 -31.28
N LEU A 322 -9.29 -18.54 -30.77
CA LEU A 322 -9.10 -17.78 -29.54
C LEU A 322 -8.88 -18.69 -28.32
N LEU A 323 -9.60 -19.80 -28.23
CA LEU A 323 -9.44 -20.77 -27.15
C LEU A 323 -8.07 -21.47 -27.20
N GLU A 324 -7.60 -21.84 -28.39
CA GLU A 324 -6.28 -22.44 -28.61
C GLU A 324 -5.16 -21.45 -28.28
N GLU A 325 -5.25 -20.22 -28.80
CA GLU A 325 -4.32 -19.14 -28.47
C GLU A 325 -4.26 -18.93 -26.95
N LEU A 326 -5.41 -18.82 -26.29
CA LEU A 326 -5.47 -18.60 -24.84
C LEU A 326 -4.83 -19.75 -24.06
N LYS A 327 -5.05 -21.00 -24.46
CA LYS A 327 -4.41 -22.19 -23.85
C LYS A 327 -2.89 -22.18 -24.06
N MET A 328 -2.43 -21.70 -25.22
CA MET A 328 -1.00 -21.68 -25.57
C MET A 328 -0.25 -20.53 -24.88
N THR A 329 -0.80 -19.32 -24.89
CA THR A 329 -0.12 -18.12 -24.36
C THR A 329 -0.35 -17.95 -22.86
N SER A 330 -1.48 -18.41 -22.34
CA SER A 330 -1.96 -18.07 -20.99
C SER A 330 -2.66 -19.26 -20.31
N SER A 331 -2.03 -20.44 -20.38
CA SER A 331 -2.57 -21.71 -19.86
C SER A 331 -3.09 -21.63 -18.43
N TRP A 332 -2.30 -21.07 -17.49
CA TRP A 332 -2.69 -20.91 -16.09
C TRP A 332 -3.94 -20.05 -15.91
N TYR A 333 -4.03 -18.95 -16.66
CA TYR A 333 -5.20 -18.08 -16.65
C TYR A 333 -6.44 -18.83 -17.14
N PHE A 334 -6.34 -19.54 -18.27
CA PHE A 334 -7.45 -20.33 -18.81
C PHE A 334 -7.94 -21.36 -17.79
N TYR A 335 -7.05 -22.17 -17.22
CA TYR A 335 -7.46 -23.22 -16.29
C TYR A 335 -8.06 -22.66 -15.00
N GLY A 336 -7.61 -21.49 -14.54
CA GLY A 336 -8.21 -20.78 -13.42
C GLY A 336 -9.62 -20.22 -13.70
N LYS A 337 -9.97 -20.03 -14.99
CA LYS A 337 -11.24 -19.43 -15.43
C LYS A 337 -12.08 -20.35 -16.33
N LYS A 338 -11.73 -21.63 -16.46
CA LYS A 338 -12.36 -22.56 -17.42
C LYS A 338 -13.88 -22.71 -17.24
N GLU A 339 -14.35 -22.53 -16.01
CA GLU A 339 -15.77 -22.65 -15.66
C GLU A 339 -16.60 -21.49 -16.23
N PHE A 340 -15.97 -20.34 -16.49
CA PHE A 340 -16.62 -19.18 -17.11
C PHE A 340 -17.35 -19.54 -18.42
N LEU A 341 -16.71 -20.32 -19.29
CA LEU A 341 -17.34 -20.74 -20.55
C LEU A 341 -18.56 -21.63 -20.33
N SER A 342 -18.53 -22.44 -19.25
CA SER A 342 -19.61 -23.37 -18.91
C SER A 342 -20.84 -22.66 -18.36
N GLU A 343 -20.69 -21.42 -17.86
CA GLU A 343 -21.82 -20.59 -17.44
C GLU A 343 -22.69 -20.13 -18.62
N PHE A 344 -22.08 -19.94 -19.81
CA PHE A 344 -22.75 -19.29 -20.94
C PHE A 344 -22.87 -20.16 -22.20
N LEU A 345 -22.09 -21.23 -22.32
CA LEU A 345 -22.14 -22.18 -23.43
C LEU A 345 -22.76 -23.52 -23.01
N LYS A 346 -23.55 -24.12 -23.91
CA LYS A 346 -24.08 -25.47 -23.77
C LYS A 346 -22.95 -26.49 -23.95
N GLY A 347 -23.09 -27.67 -23.35
CA GLY A 347 -22.10 -28.76 -23.50
C GLY A 347 -21.75 -29.08 -24.96
N SER A 348 -22.75 -29.07 -25.86
CA SER A 348 -22.52 -29.27 -27.30
C SER A 348 -21.69 -28.15 -27.94
N GLU A 349 -21.91 -26.90 -27.54
CA GLU A 349 -21.15 -25.74 -28.05
C GLU A 349 -19.70 -25.80 -27.54
N ILE A 350 -19.50 -26.19 -26.28
CA ILE A 350 -18.19 -26.39 -25.67
C ILE A 350 -17.42 -27.51 -26.38
N GLU A 351 -18.07 -28.66 -26.60
CA GLU A 351 -17.48 -29.77 -27.34
C GLU A 351 -17.05 -29.33 -28.75
N GLU A 352 -17.87 -28.53 -29.43
CA GLU A 352 -17.61 -28.10 -30.80
C GLU A 352 -16.41 -27.15 -30.93
N ILE A 353 -16.20 -26.28 -29.94
CA ILE A 353 -15.01 -25.41 -29.88
C ILE A 353 -13.79 -26.09 -29.27
N MET A 354 -13.95 -27.23 -28.58
CA MET A 354 -12.86 -28.02 -28.01
C MET A 354 -12.42 -29.21 -28.87
N ARG A 355 -13.14 -29.54 -29.95
CA ARG A 355 -12.75 -30.58 -30.91
C ARG A 355 -11.49 -30.17 -31.66
N GLU A 356 -10.50 -31.06 -31.63
CA GLU A 356 -9.25 -31.03 -32.42
C GLU A 356 -9.51 -31.21 -33.93
#